data_AF-A0A0B5IPD1-F1
#
_entry.id   AF-A0A0B5IPD1-F1
#
_cell.length_a   1.000
_cell.length_b   1.000
_cell.length_c   1.000
_cell.angle_alpha   90.00
_cell.angle_beta   90.00
_cell.angle_gamma   90.00
#
_symmetry.space_group_name_H-M   'P 1'
#
loop_
_entity.id
_entity.type
_entity.pdbx_description
1 polymer ?
#
loop_
_entity_poly.entity_id
_entity_poly.type
_entity_poly.pdbx_seq_one_letter_code
_entity_poly.pdbx_strand_id
1 'polypeptide(L)'
;MEDPTHQEQASPEVRRRVQASFDRQGLMTHLGARTAHIGPGRVHIVLPARPEVTQQHGYFHAGGTSAVADSGERKLVAAGQQTLIRVNGAEQ
;
A
#
# COMPACT_ATOMS: atom_id res chain seq x y z
N MET A 1 -11.63 21.41 -19.47
CA MET A 1 -10.28 20.82 -19.42
C MET A 1 -10.01 20.53 -17.96
N GLU A 2 -10.22 19.27 -17.60
CA GLU A 2 -10.33 18.76 -16.24
C GLU A 2 -8.99 18.66 -15.47
N ASP A 3 -9.04 18.85 -14.15
CA ASP A 3 -8.15 18.14 -13.21
C ASP A 3 -8.93 17.83 -11.92
N PRO A 4 -9.40 16.58 -11.71
CA PRO A 4 -10.00 16.17 -10.46
C PRO A 4 -9.02 15.29 -9.69
N THR A 5 -7.87 15.81 -9.27
CA THR A 5 -6.97 15.12 -8.33
C THR A 5 -7.15 15.56 -6.87
N HIS A 6 -8.33 16.08 -6.51
CA HIS A 6 -8.72 16.17 -5.10
C HIS A 6 -8.99 14.74 -4.59
N GLN A 7 -7.93 14.01 -4.24
CA GLN A 7 -8.08 12.75 -3.53
C GLN A 7 -8.65 13.06 -2.14
N GLU A 8 -9.96 12.92 -2.02
CA GLU A 8 -10.67 13.11 -0.77
C GLU A 8 -10.08 12.16 0.30
N GLN A 9 -9.71 12.73 1.44
CA GLN A 9 -9.16 11.98 2.56
C GLN A 9 -10.29 11.42 3.42
N ALA A 10 -10.10 10.21 3.95
CA ALA A 10 -11.03 9.66 4.93
C ALA A 10 -11.00 10.49 6.24
N SER A 11 -12.01 10.29 7.09
CA SER A 11 -12.06 10.94 8.41
C SER A 11 -10.79 10.64 9.22
N PRO A 12 -10.36 11.56 10.11
CA PRO A 12 -9.14 11.37 10.92
C PRO A 12 -9.14 10.08 11.75
N GLU A 13 -10.31 9.64 12.22
CA GLU A 13 -10.47 8.39 12.97
C GLU A 13 -10.19 7.16 12.10
N VAL A 14 -10.81 7.11 10.90
CA VAL A 14 -10.59 6.02 9.95
C VAL A 14 -9.13 5.95 9.55
N ARG A 15 -8.51 7.10 9.24
CA ARG A 15 -7.08 7.18 8.90
C ARG A 15 -6.19 6.61 9.99
N ARG A 16 -6.44 7.00 11.25
CA ARG A 16 -5.68 6.52 12.40
C ARG A 16 -5.82 5.01 12.59
N ARG A 17 -7.04 4.48 12.47
CA ARG A 17 -7.32 3.05 12.61
C ARG A 17 -6.64 2.22 11.52
N VAL A 18 -6.74 2.66 10.28
CA VAL A 18 -6.09 2.02 9.12
C VAL A 18 -4.57 2.05 9.28
N GLN A 19 -4.01 3.22 9.61
CA GLN A 19 -2.56 3.36 9.83
C GLN A 19 -2.07 2.45 10.96
N ALA A 20 -2.74 2.46 12.12
CA ALA A 20 -2.37 1.60 13.23
C ALA A 20 -2.49 0.10 12.91
N SER A 21 -3.44 -0.30 12.06
CA SER A 21 -3.53 -1.70 11.60
C SER A 21 -2.39 -2.05 10.63
N PHE A 22 -2.02 -1.13 9.73
CA PHE A 22 -0.90 -1.31 8.80
C PHE A 22 0.44 -1.41 9.56
N ASP A 23 0.69 -0.52 10.51
CA ASP A 23 1.95 -0.44 11.27
C ASP A 23 2.20 -1.68 12.15
N ARG A 24 1.15 -2.44 12.47
CA ARG A 24 1.27 -3.72 13.20
C ARG A 24 1.72 -4.89 12.33
N GLN A 25 1.79 -4.71 11.02
CA GLN A 25 2.18 -5.76 10.08
C GLN A 25 3.70 -5.74 9.87
N GLY A 26 4.44 -6.48 10.68
CA GLY A 26 5.91 -6.49 10.63
C GLY A 26 6.51 -6.82 9.24
N LEU A 27 5.82 -7.64 8.44
CA LEU A 27 6.22 -7.91 7.06
C LEU A 27 6.16 -6.65 6.19
N MET A 28 5.14 -5.79 6.34
CA MET A 28 5.04 -4.55 5.56
C MET A 28 6.19 -3.60 5.88
N THR A 29 6.56 -3.50 7.15
CA THR A 29 7.76 -2.77 7.59
C THR A 29 9.02 -3.34 6.97
N HIS A 30 9.18 -4.67 6.99
CA HIS A 30 10.36 -5.35 6.42
C HIS A 30 10.49 -5.11 4.90
N LEU A 31 9.37 -5.18 4.17
CA LEU A 31 9.31 -4.91 2.73
C LEU A 31 9.44 -3.41 2.39
N GLY A 32 9.40 -2.51 3.39
CA GLY A 32 9.41 -1.07 3.18
C GLY A 32 8.11 -0.51 2.58
N ALA A 33 7.02 -1.27 2.66
CA ALA A 33 5.71 -0.84 2.18
C ALA A 33 5.16 0.31 3.04
N ARG A 34 4.45 1.25 2.43
CA ARG A 34 3.87 2.41 3.12
C ARG A 34 2.50 2.80 2.58
N THR A 35 1.64 3.30 3.44
CA THR A 35 0.38 3.97 3.09
C THR A 35 0.68 5.35 2.48
N ALA A 36 0.35 5.55 1.21
CA ALA A 36 0.53 6.83 0.52
C ALA A 36 -0.73 7.71 0.57
N HIS A 37 -1.91 7.09 0.60
CA HIS A 37 -3.19 7.78 0.69
C HIS A 37 -4.25 6.91 1.36
N ILE A 38 -5.10 7.50 2.20
CA ILE A 38 -6.24 6.82 2.82
C ILE A 38 -7.48 7.68 2.54
N GLY A 39 -8.31 7.22 1.60
CA GLY A 39 -9.54 7.87 1.17
C GLY A 39 -10.79 7.06 1.55
N PRO A 40 -11.99 7.64 1.34
CA PRO A 40 -13.25 6.92 1.50
C PRO A 40 -13.25 5.66 0.65
N GLY A 41 -13.40 4.49 1.29
CA GLY A 41 -13.43 3.23 0.57
C GLY A 41 -12.15 2.90 -0.20
N ARG A 42 -10.99 3.53 0.09
CA ARG A 42 -9.72 3.15 -0.54
C ARG A 42 -8.45 3.45 0.25
N VAL A 43 -7.44 2.61 0.06
CA VAL A 43 -6.08 2.82 0.58
C VAL A 43 -5.08 2.62 -0.54
N HIS A 44 -4.16 3.56 -0.72
CA HIS A 44 -3.05 3.44 -1.65
C HIS A 44 -1.82 2.99 -0.87
N ILE A 45 -1.26 1.84 -1.24
CA ILE A 45 -0.04 1.30 -0.66
C ILE A 45 1.07 1.35 -1.71
N VAL A 46 2.24 1.83 -1.31
CA VAL A 46 3.43 1.88 -2.15
C VAL A 46 4.44 0.87 -1.63
N LEU A 47 4.91 0.01 -2.52
CA LEU A 47 6.07 -0.84 -2.30
C LEU A 47 7.24 -0.28 -3.11
N PRO A 48 8.25 0.32 -2.47
CA PRO A 48 9.41 0.87 -3.18
C PRO A 48 10.27 -0.26 -3.77
N ALA A 49 10.88 -0.02 -4.94
CA ALA A 49 11.87 -0.93 -5.48
C ALA A 49 13.12 -0.91 -4.62
N ARG A 50 13.52 -2.09 -4.15
CA ARG A 50 14.72 -2.29 -3.36
C ARG A 50 15.27 -3.69 -3.61
N PRO A 51 16.58 -3.94 -3.42
CA PRO A 51 17.17 -5.26 -3.61
C PRO A 51 16.43 -6.37 -2.84
N GLU A 52 15.95 -6.08 -1.63
CA GLU A 52 15.28 -7.05 -0.75
C GLU A 52 13.92 -7.52 -1.27
N VAL A 53 13.33 -6.80 -2.23
CA VAL A 53 12.02 -7.13 -2.84
C VAL A 53 12.13 -7.50 -4.31
N THR A 54 13.36 -7.71 -4.80
CA THR A 54 13.65 -8.14 -6.17
C THR A 54 13.96 -9.64 -6.24
N GLN A 55 13.69 -10.25 -7.40
CA GLN A 55 14.17 -11.58 -7.76
C GLN A 55 15.60 -11.51 -8.32
N GLN A 56 16.21 -12.67 -8.56
CA GLN A 56 17.58 -12.83 -9.05
C GLN A 56 17.96 -12.01 -10.31
N HIS A 57 16.98 -11.59 -11.11
CA HIS A 57 17.18 -10.78 -12.32
C HIS A 57 16.88 -9.28 -12.13
N GLY A 58 16.72 -8.80 -10.88
CA GLY A 58 16.46 -7.39 -10.57
C GLY A 58 15.01 -6.94 -10.76
N TYR A 59 14.13 -7.79 -11.29
CA TYR A 59 12.69 -7.53 -11.32
C TYR A 59 12.06 -7.66 -9.93
N PHE A 60 10.89 -7.06 -9.71
CA PHE A 60 10.13 -7.30 -8.48
C PHE A 60 9.81 -8.78 -8.30
N HIS A 61 9.99 -9.27 -7.08
CA HIS A 61 9.56 -10.60 -6.70
C HIS A 61 8.03 -10.61 -6.56
N ALA A 62 7.35 -11.47 -7.32
CA ALA A 62 5.89 -11.59 -7.28
C ALA A 62 5.35 -11.80 -5.86
N GLY A 63 6.05 -12.60 -5.05
CA GLY A 63 5.69 -12.81 -3.63
C GLY A 63 5.68 -11.54 -2.78
N GLY A 64 6.55 -10.55 -3.06
CA GLY A 64 6.52 -9.26 -2.36
C GLY A 64 5.28 -8.44 -2.73
N THR A 65 4.96 -8.39 -4.03
CA THR A 65 3.74 -7.73 -4.53
C THR A 65 2.47 -8.42 -4.01
N SER A 66 2.43 -9.75 -4.00
CA SER A 66 1.30 -10.53 -3.48
C SER A 66 1.12 -10.34 -1.98
N ALA A 67 2.20 -10.24 -1.19
CA ALA A 67 2.12 -9.98 0.24
C ALA A 67 1.50 -8.61 0.54
N VAL A 68 1.83 -7.58 -0.24
CA VAL A 68 1.23 -6.24 -0.11
C VAL A 68 -0.25 -6.26 -0.51
N ALA A 69 -0.63 -7.06 -1.51
CA ALA A 69 -2.02 -7.25 -1.88
C ALA A 69 -2.83 -7.85 -0.74
N ASP A 70 -2.33 -8.94 -0.13
CA ASP A 70 -2.98 -9.66 0.98
C ASP A 70 -3.24 -8.74 2.19
N SER A 71 -2.28 -7.87 2.51
CA SER A 71 -2.40 -6.87 3.58
C SER A 71 -3.61 -5.95 3.40
N GLY A 72 -3.99 -5.64 2.16
CA GLY A 72 -5.05 -4.72 1.81
C GLY A 72 -6.45 -5.33 1.76
N GLU A 73 -6.58 -6.63 1.58
CA GLU A 73 -7.85 -7.29 1.26
C GLU A 73 -8.63 -7.81 2.48
N ARG A 74 -8.00 -7.94 3.66
CA ARG A 74 -8.70 -8.47 4.86
C ARG A 74 -8.35 -7.86 6.22
N LYS A 75 -7.29 -7.04 6.35
CA LYS A 75 -6.75 -6.67 7.68
C LYS A 75 -6.79 -5.18 8.05
N LEU A 76 -6.95 -4.28 7.09
CA LEU A 76 -7.11 -2.86 7.39
C LEU A 76 -8.57 -2.61 7.80
N VAL A 77 -8.82 -2.54 9.11
CA VAL A 77 -10.19 -2.53 9.65
C VAL A 77 -10.85 -1.17 9.39
N ALA A 78 -11.46 -1.02 8.23
CA ALA A 78 -12.56 -0.12 7.92
C ALA A 78 -13.37 -0.79 6.82
N ALA A 79 -14.58 -1.23 7.12
CA ALA A 79 -15.43 -1.96 6.19
C ALA A 79 -15.57 -1.18 4.86
N GLY A 80 -15.23 -1.83 3.74
CA GLY A 80 -15.43 -1.28 2.40
C GLY A 80 -14.26 -0.53 1.76
N GLN A 81 -13.00 -0.69 2.22
CA GLN A 81 -11.86 -0.10 1.53
C GLN A 81 -11.23 -0.99 0.45
N GLN A 82 -11.12 -0.45 -0.77
CA GLN A 82 -10.37 -1.01 -1.90
C GLN A 82 -8.88 -0.63 -1.81
N THR A 83 -7.99 -1.60 -1.92
CA THR A 83 -6.54 -1.34 -1.92
C THR A 83 -6.02 -1.16 -3.34
N LEU A 84 -5.36 -0.03 -3.61
CA LEU A 84 -4.62 0.21 -4.84
C LEU A 84 -3.12 0.10 -4.55
N ILE A 85 -2.44 -0.83 -5.20
CA ILE A 85 -1.00 -1.05 -5.02
C ILE A 85 -0.28 -0.36 -6.17
N ARG A 86 0.64 0.54 -5.82
CA ARG A 86 1.60 1.09 -6.77
C ARG A 86 2.98 0.52 -6.46
N VAL A 87 3.47 -0.30 -7.38
CA VAL A 87 4.84 -0.77 -7.40
C VAL A 87 5.62 0.20 -8.29
N ASN A 88 6.54 0.96 -7.72
CA ASN A 88 7.42 1.81 -8.52
C ASN A 88 8.59 0.95 -8.97
N GLY A 89 8.74 0.71 -10.27
CA GLY A 89 9.88 0.00 -10.84
C GLY A 89 11.20 0.66 -10.44
N ALA A 90 12.24 -0.14 -10.20
CA ALA A 90 13.60 0.36 -10.35
C ALA A 90 13.77 0.65 -11.83
N GLU A 91 13.91 1.92 -12.20
CA GLU A 91 14.35 2.27 -13.55
C GLU A 91 15.72 1.62 -13.76
N GLN A 92 15.82 0.79 -14.80
CA GLN A 92 17.09 0.35 -15.35
C GLN A 92 17.54 1.41 -16.35
#